data_AF-A0A8X6XG18-F1
#
_entry.id   AF-A0A8X6XG18-F1
#
_cell.length_a   1.000
_cell.length_b   1.000
_cell.length_c   1.000
_cell.angle_alpha   90.00
_cell.angle_beta   90.00
_cell.angle_gamma   90.00
#
_symmetry.space_group_name_H-M   'P 1'
#
loop_
_entity.id
_entity.type
_entity.pdbx_description
1 polymer ?
#
loop_
_entity_poly.entity_id
_entity_poly.type
_entity_poly.pdbx_seq_one_letter_code
_entity_poly.pdbx_strand_id
1 'polypeptide(L)'
;MSFATVILSGIRQGKWPSKYPSCKGRQQSPVAIETKSVNTTVAMDRILYNEYNTPVTKATILNNGHTVQIFPEDGVTRSIQTKVSKYILQQVHFHWGSQNNAGSEHTLDGIRYDLEAHFVHKNEHNDLAVVAALFKVR
;
A
#
# COMPACT_ATOMS: atom_id res chain seq x y z
N MET A 1 7.74 -10.57 -7.52
CA MET A 1 6.82 -9.60 -8.16
C MET A 1 7.32 -8.20 -7.84
N SER A 2 7.63 -7.38 -8.86
CA SER A 2 8.09 -6.01 -8.63
C SER A 2 6.86 -5.12 -8.44
N PHE A 3 6.57 -4.74 -7.19
CA PHE A 3 5.61 -3.69 -6.90
C PHE A 3 6.18 -2.38 -7.43
N ALA A 4 5.79 -2.03 -8.65
CA ALA A 4 6.13 -0.74 -9.23
C ALA A 4 5.18 0.32 -8.67
N THR A 5 5.26 0.64 -7.38
CA THR A 5 4.85 1.97 -6.90
C THR A 5 5.93 2.95 -7.36
N VAL A 6 5.96 3.15 -8.68
CA VAL A 6 6.93 3.99 -9.37
C VAL A 6 6.32 5.38 -9.42
N ILE A 7 6.20 6.05 -8.28
CA ILE A 7 5.80 7.46 -8.27
C ILE A 7 7.05 8.26 -8.67
N LEU A 8 7.19 8.52 -9.98
CA LEU A 8 8.34 9.23 -10.54
C LEU A 8 8.00 10.66 -10.87
N SER A 9 8.88 11.55 -10.44
CA SER A 9 8.92 12.91 -10.91
C SER A 9 9.22 12.95 -12.41
N GLY A 10 8.43 13.76 -13.12
CA GLY A 10 8.72 14.18 -14.50
C GLY A 10 8.19 13.30 -15.64
N ILE A 11 7.61 12.11 -15.38
CA ILE A 11 6.98 11.28 -16.42
C ILE A 11 5.54 10.99 -16.03
N ARG A 12 4.59 11.38 -16.89
CA ARG A 12 3.16 11.05 -16.70
C ARG A 12 2.97 9.53 -16.65
N GLN A 13 2.06 9.05 -15.80
CA GLN A 13 1.77 7.62 -15.58
C GLN A 13 1.67 6.79 -16.86
N GLY A 14 0.91 7.25 -17.86
CA GLY A 14 0.76 6.55 -19.15
C GLY A 14 2.05 6.37 -19.95
N LYS A 15 3.14 7.04 -19.57
CA LYS A 15 4.47 6.92 -20.18
C LYS A 15 5.49 6.21 -19.31
N TRP A 16 5.16 5.78 -18.09
CA TRP A 16 6.08 5.00 -17.24
C TRP A 16 6.71 3.78 -17.93
N PRO A 17 5.99 3.03 -18.80
CA PRO A 17 6.58 1.89 -19.51
C PRO A 17 7.80 2.21 -20.38
N SER A 18 8.00 3.48 -20.78
CA SER A 18 9.16 3.86 -21.60
C SER A 18 10.48 3.77 -20.82
N LYS A 19 10.44 4.02 -19.51
CA LYS A 19 11.61 3.97 -18.63
C LYS A 19 11.60 2.75 -17.71
N TYR A 20 10.42 2.24 -17.38
CA TYR A 20 10.21 1.08 -16.51
C TYR A 20 9.28 0.08 -17.21
N PRO A 21 9.83 -0.82 -18.05
CA PRO A 21 9.03 -1.74 -18.86
C PRO A 21 8.09 -2.65 -18.06
N SER A 22 8.35 -2.88 -16.78
CA SER A 22 7.46 -3.61 -15.88
C SER A 22 6.11 -2.92 -15.67
N CYS A 23 6.02 -1.58 -15.86
CA CYS A 23 4.80 -0.79 -15.70
C CYS A 23 3.73 -1.07 -16.77
N LYS A 24 4.05 -1.84 -17.81
CA LYS A 24 3.08 -2.38 -18.80
C LYS A 24 2.85 -3.88 -18.64
N GLY A 25 3.20 -4.44 -17.47
CA GLY A 25 2.97 -5.84 -17.15
C GLY A 25 1.47 -6.18 -17.02
N ARG A 26 1.15 -7.48 -16.94
CA ARG A 26 -0.23 -7.97 -16.81
C ARG A 26 -0.74 -8.02 -15.36
N GLN A 27 0.13 -7.79 -14.39
CA GLN A 27 -0.15 -7.89 -12.96
C GLN A 27 0.27 -6.56 -12.33
N GLN A 28 -0.56 -5.53 -12.53
CA GLN A 28 -0.33 -4.18 -12.02
C GLN A 28 -1.37 -3.84 -10.95
N SER A 29 -0.98 -2.94 -10.07
CA SER A 29 -1.84 -2.30 -9.09
C SER A 29 -1.85 -0.78 -9.36
N PRO A 30 -2.88 -0.05 -8.91
CA PRO A 30 -4.06 -0.51 -8.18
C PRO A 30 -5.07 -1.27 -9.07
N VAL A 31 -6.09 -1.85 -8.45
CA VAL A 31 -7.24 -2.48 -9.13
C VAL A 31 -8.57 -1.93 -8.62
N ALA A 32 -9.61 -2.06 -9.44
CA ALA A 32 -10.99 -1.91 -8.98
C ALA A 32 -11.46 -3.22 -8.33
N ILE A 33 -11.99 -3.13 -7.12
CA ILE A 33 -12.52 -4.26 -6.36
C ILE A 33 -14.04 -4.19 -6.42
N GLU A 34 -14.66 -5.15 -7.07
CA GLU A 34 -16.11 -5.33 -7.10
C GLU A 34 -16.49 -6.40 -6.08
N THR A 35 -17.09 -5.99 -4.96
CA THR A 35 -17.35 -6.87 -3.82
C THR A 35 -18.25 -8.05 -4.20
N LYS A 36 -19.18 -7.85 -5.13
CA LYS A 36 -20.08 -8.89 -5.66
C LYS A 36 -19.36 -9.95 -6.50
N SER A 37 -18.20 -9.62 -7.06
CA SER A 37 -17.41 -10.48 -7.93
C SER A 37 -16.28 -11.19 -7.16
N VAL A 38 -16.11 -10.90 -5.86
CA VAL A 38 -15.10 -11.55 -5.01
C VAL A 38 -15.50 -12.99 -4.74
N ASN A 39 -14.58 -13.92 -5.02
CA ASN A 39 -14.76 -15.32 -4.65
C ASN A 39 -14.52 -15.51 -3.14
N THR A 40 -15.58 -15.69 -2.38
CA THR A 40 -15.53 -15.91 -0.92
C THR A 40 -15.44 -17.38 -0.52
N THR A 41 -15.43 -18.30 -1.49
CA THR A 41 -15.34 -19.75 -1.22
C THR A 41 -13.93 -20.21 -0.86
N VAL A 42 -12.93 -19.37 -1.14
CA VAL A 42 -11.55 -19.59 -0.73
C VAL A 42 -11.40 -19.18 0.72
N ALA A 43 -11.10 -20.15 1.59
CA ALA A 43 -10.74 -19.86 2.98
C ALA A 43 -9.49 -18.97 2.99
N MET A 44 -9.65 -17.71 3.38
CA MET A 44 -8.52 -16.81 3.59
C MET A 44 -7.95 -17.04 4.98
N ASP A 45 -6.65 -17.34 5.04
CA ASP A 45 -5.96 -17.41 6.32
C ASP A 45 -6.04 -16.04 7.01
N ARG A 46 -6.33 -16.07 8.32
CA ARG A 46 -6.34 -14.85 9.13
C ARG A 46 -4.94 -14.23 9.14
N ILE A 47 -4.85 -12.96 8.77
CA ILE A 47 -3.64 -12.17 8.97
C ILE A 47 -3.56 -11.75 10.44
N LEU A 48 -2.46 -12.10 11.11
CA LEU A 48 -2.19 -11.64 12.47
C LEU A 48 -1.34 -10.38 12.41
N TYR A 49 -1.75 -9.36 13.16
CA TYR A 49 -1.06 -8.08 13.27
C TYR A 49 -0.35 -8.03 14.62
N ASN A 50 0.98 -8.02 14.62
CA ASN A 50 1.79 -8.01 15.83
C ASN A 50 2.30 -6.58 16.10
N GLU A 51 2.19 -6.13 17.35
CA GLU A 51 2.64 -4.81 17.83
C GLU A 51 1.95 -3.60 17.16
N TYR A 52 0.85 -3.81 16.45
CA TYR A 52 0.08 -2.74 15.80
C TYR A 52 -0.77 -1.92 16.78
N ASN A 53 -1.03 -2.44 17.97
CA ASN A 53 -1.64 -1.74 19.10
C ASN A 53 -0.62 -0.96 19.96
N THR A 54 0.67 -1.12 19.68
CA THR A 54 1.75 -0.41 20.39
C THR A 54 1.98 0.96 19.76
N PRO A 55 1.78 2.08 20.50
CA PRO A 55 1.94 3.42 19.95
C PRO A 55 3.33 3.65 19.35
N VAL A 56 3.39 4.39 18.24
CA VAL A 56 4.66 4.81 17.65
C VAL A 56 5.20 6.00 18.45
N THR A 57 6.37 5.85 19.07
CA THR A 57 6.98 6.90 19.92
C THR A 57 8.08 7.70 19.23
N LYS A 58 8.63 7.17 18.13
CA LYS A 58 9.64 7.82 17.30
C LYS A 58 9.49 7.36 15.85
N ALA A 59 9.52 8.31 14.92
CA ALA A 59 9.49 8.03 13.50
C ALA A 59 10.15 9.15 12.69
N THR A 60 10.72 8.79 11.55
CA THR A 60 11.14 9.74 10.51
C THR A 60 9.99 9.96 9.54
N ILE A 61 9.67 11.23 9.26
CA ILE A 61 8.61 11.62 8.32
C ILE A 61 9.25 12.43 7.20
N LEU A 62 9.05 11.99 5.95
CA LEU A 62 9.65 12.61 4.76
C LEU A 62 8.56 12.97 3.75
N ASN A 63 8.65 14.18 3.20
CA ASN A 63 8.01 14.50 1.94
C ASN A 63 9.02 14.27 0.82
N ASN A 64 8.78 13.24 0.00
CA ASN A 64 9.68 12.88 -1.10
C ASN A 64 9.26 13.49 -2.45
N GLY A 65 8.35 14.47 -2.45
CA GLY A 65 7.77 15.10 -3.64
C GLY A 65 6.62 14.32 -4.28
N HIS A 66 6.31 13.14 -3.75
CA HIS A 66 5.31 12.22 -4.29
C HIS A 66 4.27 11.79 -3.27
N THR A 67 4.71 11.63 -2.02
CA THR A 67 3.90 11.21 -0.90
C THR A 67 4.54 11.72 0.40
N VAL A 68 3.80 11.60 1.50
CA VAL A 68 4.37 11.61 2.84
C VAL A 68 4.70 10.17 3.21
N GLN A 69 5.96 9.90 3.51
CA GLN A 69 6.45 8.59 3.88
C GLN A 69 6.96 8.60 5.33
N ILE A 70 6.54 7.61 6.10
CA ILE A 70 6.81 7.46 7.53
C ILE A 70 7.59 6.18 7.76
N PHE A 71 8.70 6.29 8.49
CA PHE A 71 9.53 5.18 8.92
C PHE A 71 9.50 5.11 10.45
N PRO A 72 8.84 4.10 11.05
CA PRO A 72 8.91 3.89 12.50
C PRO A 72 10.35 3.56 12.94
N GLU A 73 10.84 4.25 13.97
CA GLU A 73 12.21 4.14 14.48
C GLU A 73 12.22 4.07 16.03
N ASP A 74 11.17 3.47 16.59
CA ASP A 74 10.91 3.36 18.02
C ASP A 74 11.43 2.04 18.63
N GLY A 75 12.12 1.21 17.85
CA GLY A 75 12.61 -0.11 18.28
C GLY A 75 11.54 -1.20 18.34
N VAL A 76 10.28 -0.89 18.00
CA VAL A 76 9.17 -1.85 18.02
C VAL A 76 9.04 -2.52 16.65
N THR A 77 9.18 -3.86 16.62
CA THR A 77 9.07 -4.64 15.37
C THR A 77 7.62 -4.96 15.04
N ARG A 78 6.98 -4.09 14.27
CA ARG A 78 5.62 -4.30 13.76
C ARG A 78 5.64 -5.27 12.58
N SER A 79 4.70 -6.21 12.55
CA SER A 79 4.65 -7.21 11.49
C SER A 79 3.26 -7.74 11.22
N ILE A 80 3.05 -8.21 9.99
CA ILE A 80 1.94 -9.08 9.63
C ILE A 80 2.43 -10.51 9.50
N GLN A 81 1.61 -11.46 9.94
CA GLN A 81 1.88 -12.89 9.83
C GLN A 81 0.76 -13.54 9.03
N THR A 82 1.13 -14.21 7.94
CA THR A 82 0.27 -15.15 7.23
C THR A 82 0.60 -16.57 7.69
N LYS A 83 -0.12 -17.58 7.19
CA LYS A 83 0.18 -18.99 7.47
C LYS A 83 1.59 -19.41 7.04
N VAL A 84 2.15 -18.77 6.01
CA VAL A 84 3.40 -19.19 5.36
C VAL A 84 4.56 -18.23 5.57
N SER A 85 4.32 -16.98 5.97
CA SER A 85 5.39 -15.99 6.06
C SER A 85 5.09 -14.85 7.04
N LYS A 86 6.15 -14.35 7.66
CA LYS A 86 6.15 -13.11 8.45
C LYS A 86 6.71 -11.97 7.60
N TYR A 87 6.03 -10.82 7.62
CA TYR A 87 6.51 -9.62 6.96
C TYR A 87 6.62 -8.47 7.97
N ILE A 88 7.81 -7.86 8.07
CA ILE A 88 8.12 -6.76 8.98
C ILE A 88 7.80 -5.43 8.30
N LEU A 89 7.09 -4.54 8.99
CA LEU A 89 6.77 -3.20 8.52
C LEU A 89 8.05 -2.43 8.23
N GLN A 90 8.14 -1.84 7.04
CA GLN A 90 9.28 -1.04 6.59
C GLN A 90 8.93 0.46 6.59
N GLN A 91 7.75 0.79 6.09
CA GLN A 91 7.28 2.18 5.97
C GLN A 91 5.77 2.24 5.80
N VAL A 92 5.20 3.40 6.09
CA VAL A 92 3.84 3.77 5.73
C VAL A 92 3.88 4.97 4.80
N HIS A 93 3.07 4.98 3.75
CA HIS A 93 2.90 6.18 2.91
C HIS A 93 1.45 6.34 2.48
N PHE A 94 1.14 7.49 1.92
CA PHE A 94 -0.24 7.89 1.66
C PHE A 94 -0.45 8.31 0.21
N HIS A 95 -1.65 8.06 -0.29
CA HIS A 95 -2.14 8.56 -1.57
C HIS A 95 -3.41 9.35 -1.32
N TRP A 96 -3.46 10.58 -1.84
CA TRP A 96 -4.59 11.48 -1.66
C TRP A 96 -4.82 12.31 -2.92
N GLY A 97 -6.01 12.90 -2.99
CA GLY A 97 -6.47 13.70 -4.12
C GLY A 97 -6.65 15.17 -3.72
N SER A 98 -7.24 15.95 -4.63
CA SER A 98 -7.62 17.34 -4.36
C SER A 98 -9.07 17.40 -3.89
N GLN A 99 -9.53 18.58 -3.41
CA GLN A 99 -10.89 18.77 -2.88
C GLN A 99 -12.03 18.26 -3.78
N ASN A 100 -11.81 18.19 -5.09
CA ASN A 100 -12.80 17.78 -6.08
C ASN A 100 -12.51 16.39 -6.69
N ASN A 101 -11.53 15.66 -6.17
CA ASN A 101 -11.17 14.36 -6.71
C ASN A 101 -10.74 13.42 -5.58
N ALA A 102 -11.48 12.33 -5.42
CA ALA A 102 -11.12 11.26 -4.49
C ALA A 102 -9.68 10.75 -4.76
N GLY A 103 -8.98 10.39 -3.69
CA GLY A 103 -7.52 10.27 -3.64
C GLY A 103 -6.93 8.88 -3.46
N SER A 104 -7.73 7.88 -3.10
CA SER A 104 -7.26 6.49 -3.00
C SER A 104 -6.77 5.99 -4.36
N GLU A 105 -5.86 5.02 -4.37
CA GLU A 105 -5.43 4.35 -5.60
C GLU A 105 -6.44 3.28 -6.02
N HIS A 106 -6.79 2.39 -5.09
CA HIS A 106 -7.83 1.38 -5.26
C HIS A 106 -9.22 2.00 -5.21
N THR A 107 -10.17 1.35 -5.90
CA THR A 107 -11.60 1.69 -5.82
C THR A 107 -12.37 0.47 -5.33
N LEU A 108 -13.39 0.70 -4.51
CA LEU A 108 -14.30 -0.35 -4.03
C LEU A 108 -15.69 -0.06 -4.58
N ASP A 109 -16.26 -0.99 -5.34
CA ASP A 109 -17.59 -0.87 -5.97
C ASP A 109 -17.75 0.45 -6.77
N GLY A 110 -16.69 0.82 -7.51
CA GLY A 110 -16.63 2.06 -8.30
C GLY A 110 -16.37 3.33 -7.48
N ILE A 111 -16.30 3.24 -6.16
CA ILE A 111 -16.05 4.38 -5.26
C ILE A 111 -14.55 4.52 -5.04
N ARG A 112 -14.04 5.72 -5.31
CA ARG A 112 -12.71 6.16 -4.88
C ARG A 112 -12.86 6.92 -3.55
N TYR A 113 -11.95 6.65 -2.61
CA TYR A 113 -11.96 7.18 -1.25
C TYR A 113 -11.04 8.39 -1.14
N ASP A 114 -11.14 9.19 -0.08
CA ASP A 114 -10.43 10.47 0.03
C ASP A 114 -8.92 10.29 0.19
N LEU A 115 -8.51 9.21 0.87
CA LEU A 115 -7.13 8.88 1.19
C LEU A 115 -6.95 7.36 1.22
N GLU A 116 -5.78 6.88 0.80
CA GLU A 116 -5.35 5.50 0.98
C GLU A 116 -3.97 5.45 1.64
N ALA A 117 -3.84 4.70 2.74
CA ALA A 117 -2.54 4.44 3.38
C ALA A 117 -2.02 3.07 2.97
N HIS A 118 -0.75 3.00 2.60
CA HIS A 118 -0.04 1.77 2.28
C HIS A 118 0.98 1.46 3.36
N PHE A 119 0.81 0.31 4.01
CA PHE A 119 1.74 -0.25 4.98
C PHE A 119 2.60 -1.28 4.26
N VAL A 120 3.84 -0.91 3.93
CA VAL A 120 4.75 -1.76 3.16
C VAL A 120 5.56 -2.63 4.11
N HIS A 121 5.48 -3.94 3.92
CA HIS A 121 6.18 -4.93 4.71
C HIS A 121 7.12 -5.75 3.84
N LYS A 122 8.13 -6.35 4.47
CA LYS A 122 9.11 -7.21 3.82
C LYS A 122 9.39 -8.47 4.63
N ASN A 123 9.48 -9.64 4.00
CA ASN A 123 9.90 -10.89 4.64
C ASN A 123 11.44 -11.08 4.57
N GLU A 124 11.93 -12.17 5.16
CA GLU A 124 13.37 -12.51 5.14
C GLU A 124 13.94 -12.80 3.74
N HIS A 125 13.08 -13.15 2.78
CA HIS A 125 13.44 -13.38 1.38
C HIS A 125 13.37 -12.10 0.52
N ASN A 126 13.10 -10.94 1.13
CA ASN A 126 12.86 -9.65 0.47
C ASN A 126 11.58 -9.55 -0.37
N ASP A 127 10.65 -10.50 -0.24
CA ASP A 127 9.32 -10.36 -0.81
C ASP A 127 8.53 -9.29 -0.05
N LEU A 128 7.68 -8.59 -0.79
CA LEU A 128 6.89 -7.49 -0.27
C LEU A 128 5.43 -7.89 -0.09
N ALA A 129 4.83 -7.36 0.97
CA ALA A 129 3.39 -7.37 1.19
C ALA A 129 2.93 -5.96 1.57
N VAL A 130 1.83 -5.50 0.97
CA VAL A 130 1.26 -4.17 1.25
C VAL A 130 -0.14 -4.34 1.80
N VAL A 131 -0.39 -3.76 2.97
CA VAL A 131 -1.75 -3.59 3.49
C VAL A 131 -2.22 -2.19 3.09
N ALA A 132 -3.33 -2.10 2.38
CA ALA A 132 -3.96 -0.85 1.99
C ALA A 132 -5.16 -0.56 2.91
N ALA A 133 -5.23 0.66 3.45
CA ALA A 133 -6.37 1.14 4.24
C ALA A 133 -7.01 2.33 3.54
N LEU A 134 -8.32 2.25 3.29
CA LEU A 134 -9.11 3.30 2.64
C LEU A 134 -9.79 4.19 3.70
N PHE A 135 -9.70 5.51 3.53
CA PHE A 135 -10.25 6.49 4.46
C PHE A 135 -11.30 7.36 3.78
N LYS A 136 -12.39 7.62 4.50
CA LYS A 136 -13.44 8.55 4.08
C LYS A 136 -13.57 9.66 5.13
N VAL A 137 -13.45 10.91 4.70
CA VAL A 137 -13.69 12.09 5.52
C VAL A 137 -15.20 12.36 5.48
N ARG A 138 -15.79 12.63 6.65
CA ARG A 138 -17.21 12.96 6.80
C ARG A 138 -17.42 14.45 6.87
#